data_AF-A0A9Q0N6X1-F1
#
_entry.id   AF-A0A9Q0N6X1-F1
#
_cell.length_a   1.000
_cell.length_b   1.000
_cell.length_c   1.000
_cell.angle_alpha   90.00
_cell.angle_beta   90.00
_cell.angle_gamma   90.00
#
_symmetry.space_group_name_H-M   'P 1'
#
loop_
_entity.id
_entity.type
_entity.pdbx_description
1 polymer ?
#
loop_
_entity_poly.entity_id
_entity_poly.type
_entity_poly.pdbx_seq_one_letter_code
_entity_poly.pdbx_strand_id
1 'polypeptide(L)'
;MLKCWQALLLLLFGIISTQCQNINYFGVAFSPYVRSDNAAWSSYTVEDLKKMLRILLTKHNAVATYSMGVDGWTLSKPWDQANSNCIIARAASQINKERQSVVLSVAQGIFQSDNPAIQAAEINNAFLAAQEANQIWRGTVWGLVFTNEYVNQQNGQKVLDMIRSNKNRANSMGLRVGTRIQICGEIWNGPNQQILIQIAQASDYIMCNLYPAHNSDNADRAVKGISDAYYSARDGFWRHNPKLEVMIGETGWASEGQTFFNPPRLNTIQNLNNFWNAMRNWASSNRVKVYMFEGFDEPFKGPSGEKSFGWWKRAPDNSNYYIEKTTGRRFD
;
A
#
# COMPACT_ATOMS: atom_id res chain seq x y z
N MET A 1 45.48 16.09 48.53
CA MET A 1 44.41 15.51 49.36
C MET A 1 43.32 16.58 49.55
N LEU A 2 42.07 16.22 49.25
CA LEU A 2 40.80 16.93 49.53
C LEU A 2 40.57 18.29 48.82
N LYS A 3 39.65 18.34 47.83
CA LYS A 3 38.17 18.50 47.90
C LYS A 3 37.77 19.99 48.00
N CYS A 4 37.25 20.57 46.92
CA CYS A 4 35.80 20.78 46.62
C CYS A 4 35.22 22.02 47.35
N TRP A 5 34.39 22.91 46.79
CA TRP A 5 33.59 23.03 45.58
C TRP A 5 33.05 24.48 45.54
N GLN A 6 32.82 25.05 44.35
CA GLN A 6 31.58 25.72 43.92
C GLN A 6 31.88 26.68 42.75
N ALA A 7 31.51 26.27 41.54
CA ALA A 7 31.19 27.20 40.47
C ALA A 7 30.04 26.60 39.65
N LEU A 8 28.93 27.33 39.65
CA LEU A 8 27.75 27.15 38.83
C LEU A 8 28.16 27.08 37.34
N LEU A 9 27.81 26.01 36.64
CA LEU A 9 27.73 26.02 35.18
C LEU A 9 26.34 25.57 34.74
N LEU A 10 25.57 26.53 34.24
CA LEU A 10 24.35 26.33 33.49
C LEU A 10 24.69 25.58 32.19
N LEU A 11 24.43 24.27 32.17
CA LEU A 11 24.42 23.48 30.94
C LEU A 11 22.98 23.38 30.42
N LEU A 12 22.67 24.22 29.45
CA LEU A 12 21.54 24.07 28.54
C LEU A 12 21.74 22.81 27.69
N PHE A 13 21.29 21.66 28.20
CA PHE A 13 21.07 20.48 27.37
C PHE A 13 19.73 20.65 26.65
N GLY A 14 19.80 21.17 25.44
CA GLY A 14 18.74 20.99 24.45
C GLY A 14 18.63 19.49 24.15
N ILE A 15 17.60 18.86 24.69
CA ILE A 15 17.21 17.50 24.33
C ILE A 15 16.72 17.56 22.88
N ILE A 16 17.62 17.29 21.94
CA ILE A 16 17.21 16.91 20.59
C ILE A 16 16.61 15.50 20.75
N SER A 17 15.32 15.47 21.07
CA SER A 17 14.49 14.30 20.89
C SER A 17 14.42 14.04 19.38
N THR A 18 15.42 13.35 18.83
CA THR A 18 15.21 12.54 17.64
C THR A 18 14.20 11.48 18.02
N GLN A 19 12.91 11.78 17.87
CA GLN A 19 11.90 10.73 17.77
C GLN A 19 12.36 9.89 16.57
N CYS A 20 13.01 8.76 16.85
CA CYS A 20 13.15 7.69 15.88
C CYS A 20 11.73 7.49 15.33
N GLN A 21 11.52 7.85 14.06
CA GLN A 21 10.30 7.50 13.38
C GLN A 21 10.16 5.98 13.54
N ASN A 22 9.13 5.54 14.26
CA ASN A 22 8.82 4.12 14.35
C ASN A 22 8.71 3.62 12.91
N ILE A 23 9.66 2.77 12.50
CA ILE A 23 9.62 2.07 11.23
C ILE A 23 8.38 1.20 11.32
N ASN A 24 7.25 1.68 10.79
CA ASN A 24 6.01 0.95 10.86
C ASN A 24 5.95 -0.02 9.70
N TYR A 25 5.89 -1.27 10.06
CA TYR A 25 5.76 -2.41 9.19
C TYR A 25 4.30 -2.64 8.74
N PHE A 26 3.42 -1.65 8.91
CA PHE A 26 1.97 -1.82 8.80
C PHE A 26 1.29 -0.64 8.09
N GLY A 27 1.20 -0.75 6.76
CA GLY A 27 0.48 0.17 5.87
C GLY A 27 -0.87 -0.38 5.40
N VAL A 28 -1.46 0.28 4.41
CA VAL A 28 -2.71 -0.16 3.76
C VAL A 28 -2.63 -0.03 2.24
N ALA A 29 -3.29 -0.94 1.53
CA ALA A 29 -3.66 -0.70 0.15
C ALA A 29 -4.75 0.39 0.11
N PHE A 30 -4.62 1.34 -0.82
CA PHE A 30 -5.46 2.54 -0.81
C PHE A 30 -5.92 2.94 -2.21
N SER A 31 -7.22 3.14 -2.31
CA SER A 31 -7.90 3.86 -3.38
C SER A 31 -8.95 4.79 -2.73
N PRO A 32 -9.34 5.89 -3.38
CA PRO A 32 -10.23 6.86 -2.77
C PRO A 32 -11.71 6.54 -2.99
N TYR A 33 -12.08 5.52 -3.77
CA TYR A 33 -13.41 5.37 -4.33
C TYR A 33 -14.44 4.76 -3.37
N VAL A 34 -14.85 5.56 -2.39
CA VAL A 34 -15.71 5.17 -1.26
C VAL A 34 -17.17 5.64 -1.37
N ARG A 35 -17.57 6.33 -2.45
CA ARG A 35 -18.97 6.81 -2.63
C ARG A 35 -19.82 5.69 -3.20
N SER A 36 -21.08 5.63 -2.78
CA SER A 36 -22.08 4.70 -3.30
C SER A 36 -23.01 5.29 -4.36
N ASP A 37 -22.80 6.55 -4.75
CA ASP A 37 -23.68 7.34 -5.62
C ASP A 37 -23.22 7.43 -7.08
N ASN A 38 -22.47 6.42 -7.55
CA ASN A 38 -21.91 6.38 -8.92
C ASN A 38 -21.11 7.64 -9.29
N ALA A 39 -20.46 8.28 -8.32
CA ALA A 39 -19.63 9.44 -8.58
C ALA A 39 -18.50 9.11 -9.57
N ALA A 40 -18.17 10.09 -10.41
CA ALA A 40 -17.07 9.95 -11.37
C ALA A 40 -15.76 9.58 -10.66
N TRP A 41 -14.93 8.77 -11.32
CA TRP A 41 -13.62 8.37 -10.79
C TRP A 41 -12.69 9.57 -10.55
N SER A 42 -12.93 10.73 -11.17
CA SER A 42 -12.19 11.98 -10.97
C SER A 42 -12.81 12.91 -9.90
N SER A 43 -13.81 12.45 -9.14
CA SER A 43 -14.61 13.32 -8.26
C SER A 43 -13.98 13.69 -6.92
N TYR A 44 -12.85 13.07 -6.52
CA TYR A 44 -12.17 13.42 -5.28
C TYR A 44 -11.11 14.48 -5.52
N THR A 45 -11.15 15.53 -4.69
CA THR A 45 -10.17 16.60 -4.68
C THR A 45 -8.95 16.25 -3.83
N VAL A 46 -7.89 17.06 -3.93
CA VAL A 46 -6.71 16.92 -3.05
C VAL A 46 -7.09 17.03 -1.57
N GLU A 47 -8.06 17.88 -1.20
CA GLU A 47 -8.49 18.02 0.20
C GLU A 47 -9.31 16.81 0.69
N ASP A 48 -10.14 16.22 -0.17
CA ASP A 48 -10.82 14.94 0.15
C ASP A 48 -9.79 13.84 0.42
N LEU A 49 -8.76 13.74 -0.44
CA LEU A 49 -7.69 12.78 -0.25
C LEU A 49 -6.88 13.07 1.00
N LYS A 50 -6.55 14.33 1.29
CA LYS A 50 -5.84 14.70 2.53
C LYS A 50 -6.63 14.31 3.76
N LYS A 51 -7.94 14.50 3.76
CA LYS A 51 -8.83 14.05 4.84
C LYS A 51 -8.77 12.54 5.02
N MET A 52 -8.93 11.76 3.95
CA MET A 52 -8.84 10.30 3.99
C MET A 52 -7.48 9.83 4.51
N LEU A 53 -6.39 10.39 3.97
CA LEU A 53 -5.02 10.07 4.38
C LEU A 53 -4.74 10.44 5.84
N ARG A 54 -5.28 11.56 6.36
CA ARG A 54 -5.19 11.92 7.79
C ARG A 54 -5.94 10.94 8.69
N ILE A 55 -7.06 10.39 8.23
CA ILE A 55 -7.78 9.32 8.93
C ILE A 55 -6.91 8.05 8.97
N LEU A 56 -6.33 7.64 7.84
CA LEU A 56 -5.40 6.51 7.80
C LEU A 56 -4.21 6.71 8.75
N LEU A 57 -3.66 7.93 8.83
CA LEU A 57 -2.56 8.31 9.73
C LEU A 57 -2.83 8.07 11.22
N THR A 58 -4.09 7.89 11.61
CA THR A 58 -4.41 7.49 13.00
C THR A 58 -3.93 6.08 13.34
N LYS A 59 -3.63 5.24 12.34
CA LYS A 59 -3.16 3.85 12.53
C LYS A 59 -2.07 3.38 11.56
N HIS A 60 -1.87 4.06 10.44
CA HIS A 60 -1.00 3.63 9.33
C HIS A 60 -0.20 4.82 8.80
N ASN A 61 1.07 4.61 8.48
CA ASN A 61 1.96 5.65 7.94
C ASN A 61 2.50 5.31 6.54
N ALA A 62 1.90 4.33 5.88
CA ALA A 62 2.27 3.92 4.53
C ALA A 62 1.03 3.51 3.75
N VAL A 63 0.96 3.92 2.49
CA VAL A 63 -0.06 3.50 1.53
C VAL A 63 0.58 2.92 0.28
N ALA A 64 -0.08 1.93 -0.32
CA ALA A 64 0.25 1.45 -1.65
C ALA A 64 -0.97 1.60 -2.56
N THR A 65 -0.82 2.36 -3.64
CA THR A 65 -1.91 2.62 -4.60
C THR A 65 -1.88 1.59 -5.73
N TYR A 66 -2.94 1.56 -6.55
CA TYR A 66 -3.13 0.56 -7.60
C TYR A 66 -2.75 1.06 -8.99
N SER A 67 -2.99 2.35 -9.26
CA SER A 67 -2.91 2.96 -10.59
C SER A 67 -2.70 4.47 -10.52
N MET A 68 -2.39 5.07 -11.67
CA MET A 68 -2.58 6.49 -11.96
C MET A 68 -3.96 6.78 -12.53
N GLY A 69 -4.71 5.74 -12.88
CA GLY A 69 -6.09 5.85 -13.33
C GLY A 69 -6.20 6.41 -14.74
N VAL A 70 -5.24 6.06 -15.61
CA VAL A 70 -5.32 6.38 -17.03
C VAL A 70 -6.21 5.38 -17.76
N ASP A 71 -7.18 5.89 -18.52
CA ASP A 71 -8.02 5.11 -19.42
C ASP A 71 -8.17 5.82 -20.77
N GLY A 72 -9.05 5.30 -21.64
CA GLY A 72 -9.30 5.87 -22.97
C GLY A 72 -9.86 7.30 -22.95
N TRP A 73 -10.50 7.72 -21.85
CA TRP A 73 -11.10 9.05 -21.68
C TRP A 73 -10.15 10.06 -21.04
N THR A 74 -9.13 9.58 -20.33
CA THR A 74 -8.15 10.44 -19.66
C THR A 74 -6.78 10.46 -20.32
N LEU A 75 -6.56 9.65 -21.38
CA LEU A 75 -5.26 9.52 -22.05
C LEU A 75 -4.61 10.84 -22.47
N SER A 76 -5.41 11.80 -22.94
CA SER A 76 -4.93 13.11 -23.41
C SER A 76 -4.87 14.17 -22.31
N LYS A 77 -5.31 13.85 -21.09
CA LYS A 77 -5.35 14.81 -19.98
C LYS A 77 -4.00 14.92 -19.29
N PRO A 78 -3.71 16.07 -18.64
CA PRO A 78 -2.59 16.17 -17.72
C PRO A 78 -2.61 15.06 -16.66
N TRP A 79 -1.43 14.69 -16.15
CA TRP A 79 -1.29 13.55 -15.24
C TRP A 79 -2.16 13.67 -13.99
N ASP A 80 -2.43 14.89 -13.52
CA ASP A 80 -3.21 15.21 -12.34
C ASP A 80 -4.71 15.45 -12.63
N GLN A 81 -5.15 15.09 -13.83
CA GLN A 81 -6.53 15.20 -14.30
C GLN A 81 -7.07 13.86 -14.84
N ALA A 82 -6.39 12.75 -14.54
CA ALA A 82 -6.92 11.40 -14.75
C ALA A 82 -7.99 11.08 -13.68
N ASN A 83 -8.09 9.82 -13.26
CA ASN A 83 -8.93 9.48 -12.11
C ASN A 83 -8.25 9.91 -10.80
N SER A 84 -9.01 10.08 -9.71
CA SER A 84 -8.51 10.67 -8.46
C SER A 84 -7.35 9.92 -7.81
N ASN A 85 -7.06 8.67 -8.20
CA ASN A 85 -5.82 7.98 -7.85
C ASN A 85 -4.56 8.79 -8.19
N CYS A 86 -4.56 9.56 -9.28
CA CYS A 86 -3.37 10.27 -9.75
C CYS A 86 -2.83 11.29 -8.75
N ILE A 87 -3.70 11.90 -7.92
CA ILE A 87 -3.33 12.98 -7.00
C ILE A 87 -3.10 12.51 -5.55
N ILE A 88 -3.07 11.20 -5.28
CA ILE A 88 -2.79 10.65 -3.94
C ILE A 88 -1.39 11.05 -3.46
N ALA A 89 -0.37 10.91 -4.32
CA ALA A 89 1.00 11.28 -3.98
C ALA A 89 1.13 12.77 -3.64
N ARG A 90 0.43 13.63 -4.40
CA ARG A 90 0.33 15.07 -4.13
C ARG A 90 -0.28 15.33 -2.75
N ALA A 91 -1.44 14.74 -2.45
CA ALA A 91 -2.09 14.88 -1.15
C ALA A 91 -1.19 14.44 0.02
N ALA A 92 -0.51 13.29 -0.11
CA ALA A 92 0.44 12.79 0.88
C ALA A 92 1.62 13.75 1.10
N SER A 93 2.18 14.31 0.02
CA SER A 93 3.32 15.24 0.12
C SER A 93 2.96 16.54 0.83
N GLN A 94 1.74 17.04 0.63
CA GLN A 94 1.24 18.22 1.32
C GLN A 94 1.07 17.95 2.82
N ILE A 95 0.57 16.77 3.21
CA ILE A 95 0.52 16.37 4.62
C ILE A 95 1.93 16.30 5.23
N ASN A 96 2.89 15.68 4.53
CA ASN A 96 4.27 15.60 5.02
C ASN A 96 4.90 16.98 5.18
N LYS A 97 4.64 17.91 4.26
CA LYS A 97 5.05 19.31 4.35
C LYS A 97 4.44 20.02 5.55
N GLU A 98 3.13 19.87 5.78
CA GLU A 98 2.43 20.44 6.94
C GLU A 98 2.98 19.88 8.27
N ARG A 99 3.40 18.61 8.28
CA ARG A 99 3.96 17.93 9.45
C ARG A 99 5.48 18.09 9.61
N GLN A 100 6.13 18.72 8.64
CA GLN A 100 7.58 18.88 8.57
C GLN A 100 8.35 17.56 8.76
N SER A 101 7.76 16.45 8.31
CA SER A 101 8.30 15.10 8.46
C SER A 101 7.62 14.16 7.48
N VAL A 102 8.32 13.10 7.04
CA VAL A 102 7.68 12.01 6.29
C VAL A 102 6.83 11.19 7.26
N VAL A 103 5.60 11.62 7.50
CA VAL A 103 4.63 10.90 8.34
C VAL A 103 3.83 9.89 7.53
N LEU A 104 3.78 10.04 6.20
CA LEU A 104 3.09 9.15 5.29
C LEU A 104 3.97 8.87 4.07
N SER A 105 4.24 7.60 3.79
CA SER A 105 4.95 7.18 2.59
C SER A 105 4.02 6.50 1.58
N VAL A 106 4.33 6.65 0.29
CA VAL A 106 3.50 6.15 -0.82
C VAL A 106 4.32 5.22 -1.71
N ALA A 107 3.80 4.02 -1.96
CA ALA A 107 4.19 3.19 -3.09
C ALA A 107 3.18 3.44 -4.22
N GLN A 108 3.61 4.07 -5.30
CA GLN A 108 2.72 4.49 -6.39
C GLN A 108 2.49 3.33 -7.36
N GLY A 109 1.24 2.87 -7.48
CA GLY A 109 0.82 1.86 -8.44
C GLY A 109 0.77 2.37 -9.87
N ILE A 110 1.07 1.45 -10.80
CA ILE A 110 1.02 1.60 -12.25
C ILE A 110 0.25 0.39 -12.77
N PHE A 111 -0.99 0.60 -13.20
CA PHE A 111 -1.85 -0.48 -13.69
C PHE A 111 -1.37 -0.99 -15.06
N GLN A 112 -1.42 -2.31 -15.24
CA GLN A 112 -1.12 -2.90 -16.53
C GLN A 112 -2.27 -2.69 -17.53
N SER A 113 -1.96 -2.15 -18.71
CA SER A 113 -2.89 -2.01 -19.83
C SER A 113 -2.37 -2.73 -21.06
N ASP A 114 -3.28 -3.35 -21.83
CA ASP A 114 -2.96 -3.92 -23.14
C ASP A 114 -2.86 -2.86 -24.24
N ASN A 115 -3.36 -1.64 -24.00
CA ASN A 115 -3.19 -0.53 -24.92
C ASN A 115 -1.84 0.16 -24.67
N PRO A 116 -0.89 0.15 -25.62
CA PRO A 116 0.45 0.71 -25.41
C PRO A 116 0.47 2.19 -25.07
N ALA A 117 -0.47 2.98 -25.62
CA ALA A 117 -0.55 4.42 -25.34
C ALA A 117 -1.03 4.67 -23.90
N ILE A 118 -2.04 3.92 -23.44
CA ILE A 118 -2.50 3.97 -22.05
C ILE A 118 -1.37 3.50 -21.12
N GLN A 119 -0.68 2.41 -21.45
CA GLN A 119 0.42 1.91 -20.62
C GLN A 119 1.54 2.94 -20.48
N ALA A 120 1.93 3.59 -21.58
CA ALA A 120 2.96 4.62 -21.57
C ALA A 120 2.54 5.85 -20.74
N ALA A 121 1.28 6.28 -20.87
CA ALA A 121 0.74 7.39 -20.09
C ALA A 121 0.64 7.04 -18.59
N GLU A 122 0.19 5.84 -18.24
CA GLU A 122 0.14 5.34 -16.85
C GLU A 122 1.52 5.40 -16.19
N ILE A 123 2.56 4.91 -16.88
CA ILE A 123 3.95 4.93 -16.41
C ILE A 123 4.44 6.38 -16.27
N ASN A 124 4.27 7.20 -17.31
CA ASN A 124 4.76 8.59 -17.30
C ASN A 124 4.09 9.42 -16.22
N ASN A 125 2.78 9.25 -16.02
CA ASN A 125 2.02 9.94 -14.98
C ASN A 125 2.53 9.54 -13.60
N ALA A 126 2.86 8.26 -13.36
CA ALA A 126 3.39 7.82 -12.07
C ALA A 126 4.75 8.46 -11.76
N PHE A 127 5.62 8.60 -12.76
CA PHE A 127 6.87 9.33 -12.63
C PHE A 127 6.66 10.81 -12.33
N LEU A 128 5.74 11.48 -13.02
CA LEU A 128 5.43 12.90 -12.79
C LEU A 128 4.84 13.13 -11.41
N ALA A 129 3.91 12.28 -10.97
CA ALA A 129 3.33 12.33 -9.64
C ALA A 129 4.38 12.12 -8.55
N ALA A 130 5.28 11.14 -8.74
CA ALA A 130 6.39 10.90 -7.81
C ALA A 130 7.38 12.05 -7.77
N GLN A 131 7.71 12.64 -8.92
CA GLN A 131 8.58 13.80 -9.02
C GLN A 131 8.00 14.99 -8.28
N GLU A 132 6.74 15.36 -8.56
CA GLU A 132 6.09 16.50 -7.91
C GLU A 132 5.99 16.28 -6.39
N ALA A 133 5.50 15.11 -5.96
CA ALA A 133 5.35 14.81 -4.54
C ALA A 133 6.69 14.89 -3.78
N ASN A 134 7.77 14.36 -4.38
CA ASN A 134 9.10 14.43 -3.77
C ASN A 134 9.77 15.80 -3.88
N GLN A 135 9.34 16.67 -4.80
CA GLN A 135 9.71 18.09 -4.81
C GLN A 135 9.00 18.88 -3.70
N ILE A 136 7.72 18.58 -3.43
CA ILE A 136 6.96 19.18 -2.32
C ILE A 136 7.54 18.73 -0.97
N TRP A 137 7.78 17.43 -0.80
CA TRP A 137 8.45 16.87 0.37
C TRP A 137 9.18 15.57 0.04
N ARG A 138 10.53 15.62 0.11
CA ARG A 138 11.40 14.50 -0.25
C ARG A 138 11.08 13.25 0.57
N GLY A 139 10.97 12.11 -0.12
CA GLY A 139 10.72 10.81 0.50
C GLY A 139 9.24 10.48 0.69
N THR A 140 8.32 11.33 0.19
CA THR A 140 6.89 11.02 0.17
C THR A 140 6.61 9.78 -0.68
N VAL A 141 7.10 9.74 -1.93
CA VAL A 141 7.00 8.56 -2.79
C VAL A 141 8.33 7.83 -2.74
N TRP A 142 8.30 6.56 -2.34
CA TRP A 142 9.52 5.76 -2.19
C TRP A 142 9.71 4.72 -3.30
N GLY A 143 8.62 4.33 -3.98
CA GLY A 143 8.68 3.29 -5.00
C GLY A 143 7.52 3.31 -6.00
N LEU A 144 7.77 2.72 -7.15
CA LEU A 144 6.82 2.50 -8.24
C LEU A 144 6.49 1.01 -8.35
N VAL A 145 5.20 0.69 -8.21
CA VAL A 145 4.68 -0.67 -8.24
C VAL A 145 4.08 -0.92 -9.63
N PHE A 146 4.78 -1.66 -10.48
CA PHE A 146 4.25 -2.12 -11.77
C PHE A 146 3.30 -3.29 -11.50
N THR A 147 1.99 -3.01 -11.43
CA THR A 147 1.01 -3.96 -10.92
C THR A 147 0.46 -4.86 -12.02
N ASN A 148 0.48 -6.17 -11.76
CA ASN A 148 -0.49 -7.11 -12.30
C ASN A 148 -0.72 -8.16 -11.23
N GLU A 149 -1.88 -8.14 -10.59
CA GLU A 149 -2.20 -9.09 -9.52
C GLU A 149 -2.14 -10.55 -10.01
N TYR A 150 -2.39 -10.76 -11.31
CA TYR A 150 -2.40 -12.05 -11.99
C TYR A 150 -1.20 -12.17 -12.94
N VAL A 151 -0.01 -12.30 -12.36
CA VAL A 151 1.19 -12.66 -13.13
C VAL A 151 1.05 -14.08 -13.67
N ASN A 152 1.20 -14.22 -14.99
CA ASN A 152 1.44 -15.48 -15.67
C ASN A 152 2.60 -15.29 -16.66
N GLN A 153 2.94 -16.29 -17.47
CA GLN A 153 4.02 -16.14 -18.46
C GLN A 153 3.86 -14.93 -19.39
N GLN A 154 2.67 -14.70 -19.96
CA GLN A 154 2.43 -13.61 -20.90
C GLN A 154 2.41 -12.24 -20.22
N ASN A 155 1.64 -12.11 -19.14
CA ASN A 155 1.49 -10.84 -18.44
C ASN A 155 2.70 -10.50 -17.57
N GLY A 156 3.38 -11.52 -17.03
CA GLY A 156 4.62 -11.37 -16.29
C GLY A 156 5.76 -10.85 -17.17
N GLN A 157 5.81 -11.24 -18.44
CA GLN A 157 6.79 -10.68 -19.38
C GLN A 157 6.58 -9.17 -19.56
N LYS A 158 5.32 -8.71 -19.69
CA LYS A 158 5.00 -7.27 -19.76
C LYS A 158 5.47 -6.54 -18.50
N VAL A 159 5.20 -7.09 -17.31
CA VAL A 159 5.66 -6.53 -16.02
C VAL A 159 7.19 -6.45 -15.98
N LEU A 160 7.88 -7.51 -16.36
CA LEU A 160 9.34 -7.57 -16.40
C LEU A 160 9.92 -6.51 -17.33
N ASP A 161 9.35 -6.34 -18.52
CA ASP A 161 9.80 -5.35 -19.51
C ASP A 161 9.57 -3.92 -19.01
N MET A 162 8.44 -3.66 -18.36
CA MET A 162 8.17 -2.37 -17.72
C MET A 162 9.20 -2.06 -16.62
N ILE A 163 9.50 -3.03 -15.75
CA ILE A 163 10.51 -2.86 -14.69
C ILE A 163 11.88 -2.57 -15.30
N ARG A 164 12.34 -3.40 -16.23
CA ARG A 164 13.66 -3.25 -16.87
C ARG A 164 13.82 -1.91 -17.59
N SER A 165 12.80 -1.51 -18.35
CA SER A 165 12.83 -0.27 -19.13
C SER A 165 12.81 1.00 -18.28
N ASN A 166 12.30 0.91 -17.04
CA ASN A 166 12.10 2.09 -16.19
C ASN A 166 13.00 2.13 -14.95
N LYS A 167 13.72 1.06 -14.63
CA LYS A 167 14.56 0.97 -13.41
C LYS A 167 15.60 2.09 -13.31
N ASN A 168 16.33 2.38 -14.38
CA ASN A 168 17.35 3.43 -14.35
C ASN A 168 16.74 4.82 -14.14
N ARG A 169 15.58 5.09 -14.75
CA ARG A 169 14.83 6.34 -14.57
C ARG A 169 14.31 6.48 -13.13
N ALA A 170 13.83 5.40 -12.52
CA ALA A 170 13.39 5.40 -11.12
C ALA A 170 14.58 5.63 -10.18
N ASN A 171 15.67 4.90 -10.37
CA ASN A 171 16.86 5.01 -9.53
C ASN A 171 17.50 6.41 -9.60
N SER A 172 17.51 7.06 -10.76
CA SER A 172 18.03 8.45 -10.88
C SER A 172 17.17 9.47 -10.12
N MET A 173 15.91 9.13 -9.83
CA MET A 173 15.00 9.92 -8.99
C MET A 173 15.01 9.48 -7.51
N GLY A 174 15.85 8.51 -7.15
CA GLY A 174 15.88 7.92 -5.80
C GLY A 174 14.66 7.04 -5.48
N LEU A 175 13.94 6.57 -6.49
CA LEU A 175 12.78 5.69 -6.37
C LEU A 175 13.20 4.24 -6.58
N ARG A 176 12.52 3.31 -5.90
CA ARG A 176 12.67 1.86 -6.11
C ARG A 176 11.59 1.35 -7.06
N VAL A 177 11.86 0.25 -7.75
CA VAL A 177 10.87 -0.41 -8.63
C VAL A 177 10.55 -1.82 -8.17
N GLY A 178 9.30 -2.21 -8.32
CA GLY A 178 8.85 -3.55 -7.99
C GLY A 178 7.49 -3.86 -8.58
N THR A 179 6.89 -4.95 -8.13
CA THR A 179 5.57 -5.39 -8.58
C THR A 179 4.78 -6.00 -7.43
N ARG A 180 3.46 -6.11 -7.63
CA ARG A 180 2.51 -6.77 -6.72
C ARG A 180 1.95 -8.01 -7.39
N ILE A 181 2.01 -9.17 -6.70
CA ILE A 181 1.77 -10.50 -7.29
C ILE A 181 0.97 -11.38 -6.32
N GLN A 182 -0.05 -12.11 -6.80
CA GLN A 182 -0.80 -13.10 -6.01
C GLN A 182 -0.14 -14.49 -5.94
N ILE A 183 0.65 -14.87 -6.94
CA ILE A 183 1.23 -16.22 -7.09
C ILE A 183 2.64 -16.36 -6.51
N CYS A 184 3.00 -15.62 -5.45
CA CYS A 184 4.37 -15.64 -4.91
C CYS A 184 4.87 -17.04 -4.50
N GLY A 185 3.98 -17.96 -4.11
CA GLY A 185 4.34 -19.34 -3.77
C GLY A 185 4.87 -20.16 -4.96
N GLU A 186 4.59 -19.75 -6.20
CA GLU A 186 5.05 -20.44 -7.41
C GLU A 186 6.56 -20.32 -7.67
N ILE A 187 7.28 -19.50 -6.89
CA ILE A 187 8.75 -19.36 -7.00
C ILE A 187 9.50 -20.69 -6.78
N TRP A 188 8.90 -21.66 -6.07
CA TRP A 188 9.59 -22.90 -5.74
C TRP A 188 9.62 -23.93 -6.86
N ASN A 189 8.50 -24.17 -7.54
CA ASN A 189 8.34 -25.12 -8.66
C ASN A 189 6.98 -24.90 -9.37
N GLY A 190 6.47 -23.67 -9.40
CA GLY A 190 5.19 -23.36 -10.03
C GLY A 190 5.29 -23.12 -11.54
N PRO A 191 4.17 -23.13 -12.27
CA PRO A 191 4.15 -22.93 -13.72
C PRO A 191 4.73 -21.57 -14.15
N ASN A 192 4.72 -20.57 -13.28
CA ASN A 192 5.27 -19.25 -13.53
C ASN A 192 6.63 -19.00 -12.84
N GLN A 193 7.30 -20.05 -12.33
CA GLN A 193 8.58 -19.91 -11.63
C GLN A 193 9.60 -19.11 -12.43
N GLN A 194 9.78 -19.44 -13.71
CA GLN A 194 10.81 -18.81 -14.54
C GLN A 194 10.60 -17.30 -14.67
N ILE A 195 9.37 -16.84 -14.90
CA ILE A 195 9.09 -15.41 -15.01
C ILE A 195 9.19 -14.71 -13.65
N LEU A 196 8.80 -15.38 -12.56
CA LEU A 196 8.98 -14.87 -11.19
C LEU A 196 10.46 -14.68 -10.82
N ILE A 197 11.34 -15.61 -11.21
CA ILE A 197 12.80 -15.49 -11.02
C ILE A 197 13.32 -14.25 -11.75
N GLN A 198 12.92 -14.06 -13.01
CA GLN A 198 13.37 -12.92 -13.81
C GLN A 198 12.88 -11.58 -13.24
N ILE A 199 11.63 -11.52 -12.78
CA ILE A 199 11.07 -10.36 -12.08
C ILE A 199 11.85 -10.09 -10.80
N ALA A 200 12.15 -11.12 -9.99
CA ALA A 200 12.92 -10.97 -8.75
C ALA A 200 14.33 -10.43 -8.98
N GLN A 201 15.01 -10.87 -10.05
CA GLN A 201 16.32 -10.35 -10.43
C GLN A 201 16.29 -8.90 -10.91
N ALA A 202 15.20 -8.49 -11.58
CA ALA A 202 15.04 -7.13 -12.10
C ALA A 202 14.54 -6.13 -11.05
N SER A 203 13.80 -6.58 -10.02
CA SER A 203 13.12 -5.71 -9.06
C SER A 203 14.00 -5.30 -7.88
N ASP A 204 13.67 -4.18 -7.25
CA ASP A 204 14.21 -3.78 -5.94
C ASP A 204 13.31 -4.28 -4.79
N TYR A 205 12.05 -4.59 -5.09
CA TYR A 205 11.13 -5.24 -4.16
C TYR A 205 10.03 -6.04 -4.86
N ILE A 206 9.41 -6.96 -4.12
CA ILE A 206 8.18 -7.67 -4.51
C ILE A 206 7.16 -7.55 -3.38
N MET A 207 5.92 -7.24 -3.75
CA MET A 207 4.74 -7.22 -2.90
C MET A 207 3.91 -8.49 -3.13
N CYS A 208 3.89 -9.41 -2.18
CA CYS A 208 3.10 -10.64 -2.27
C CYS A 208 1.71 -10.44 -1.69
N ASN A 209 0.67 -10.67 -2.49
CA ASN A 209 -0.70 -10.71 -2.00
C ASN A 209 -0.92 -12.07 -1.35
N LEU A 210 -1.11 -12.07 -0.02
CA LEU A 210 -1.22 -13.28 0.78
C LEU A 210 -2.46 -13.18 1.66
N TYR A 211 -3.50 -13.92 1.31
CA TYR A 211 -4.76 -13.94 2.05
C TYR A 211 -4.86 -15.21 2.92
N PRO A 212 -5.74 -15.21 3.94
CA PRO A 212 -6.01 -16.40 4.73
C PRO A 212 -6.38 -17.60 3.85
N ALA A 213 -6.04 -18.81 4.31
CA ALA A 213 -6.50 -20.03 3.66
C ALA A 213 -8.03 -20.13 3.70
N HIS A 214 -8.60 -20.89 2.76
CA HIS A 214 -10.05 -21.03 2.63
C HIS A 214 -10.71 -21.52 3.93
N ASN A 215 -11.79 -20.85 4.35
CA ASN A 215 -12.50 -21.07 5.61
C ASN A 215 -11.63 -20.92 6.88
N SER A 216 -10.62 -20.04 6.86
CA SER A 216 -9.94 -19.66 8.10
C SER A 216 -10.97 -19.00 9.03
N ASP A 217 -11.24 -19.61 10.18
CA ASP A 217 -12.30 -19.17 11.11
C ASP A 217 -11.78 -18.34 12.29
N ASN A 218 -10.46 -18.17 12.41
CA ASN A 218 -9.85 -17.34 13.44
C ASN A 218 -8.57 -16.66 12.94
N ALA A 219 -8.27 -15.53 13.57
CA ALA A 219 -7.15 -14.66 13.22
C ALA A 219 -5.80 -15.35 13.35
N ASP A 220 -5.55 -16.11 14.43
CA ASP A 220 -4.23 -16.71 14.69
C ASP A 220 -3.85 -17.75 13.62
N ARG A 221 -4.80 -18.62 13.24
CA ARG A 221 -4.59 -19.58 12.15
C ARG A 221 -4.33 -18.89 10.82
N ALA A 222 -5.10 -17.83 10.54
CA ALA A 222 -4.94 -17.05 9.32
C ALA A 222 -3.56 -16.38 9.25
N VAL A 223 -3.15 -15.70 10.33
CA VAL A 223 -1.82 -15.05 10.44
C VAL A 223 -0.70 -16.08 10.33
N LYS A 224 -0.84 -17.24 10.97
CA LYS A 224 0.15 -18.31 10.83
C LYS A 224 0.29 -18.77 9.37
N GLY A 225 -0.81 -19.03 8.68
CA GLY A 225 -0.78 -19.43 7.27
C GLY A 225 -0.12 -18.38 6.38
N ILE A 226 -0.43 -17.10 6.59
CA ILE A 226 0.20 -15.98 5.88
C ILE A 226 1.69 -15.88 6.20
N SER A 227 2.07 -16.04 7.47
CA SER A 227 3.47 -16.05 7.92
C SER A 227 4.27 -17.15 7.23
N ASP A 228 3.76 -18.38 7.22
CA ASP A 228 4.41 -19.53 6.59
C ASP A 228 4.56 -19.30 5.07
N ALA A 229 3.52 -18.79 4.41
CA ALA A 229 3.55 -18.45 2.99
C ALA A 229 4.55 -17.31 2.69
N TYR A 230 4.60 -16.28 3.54
CA TYR A 230 5.53 -15.16 3.41
C TYR A 230 6.99 -15.63 3.48
N TYR A 231 7.36 -16.38 4.52
CA TYR A 231 8.74 -16.82 4.69
C TYR A 231 9.16 -17.79 3.59
N SER A 232 8.26 -18.69 3.18
CA SER A 232 8.50 -19.58 2.04
C SER A 232 8.76 -18.80 0.75
N ALA A 233 7.90 -17.85 0.39
CA ALA A 233 8.08 -17.04 -0.81
C ALA A 233 9.34 -16.18 -0.75
N ARG A 234 9.60 -15.52 0.39
CA ARG A 234 10.80 -14.70 0.62
C ARG A 234 12.06 -15.53 0.39
N ASP A 235 12.15 -16.69 1.00
CA ASP A 235 13.33 -17.55 0.90
C ASP A 235 13.52 -18.05 -0.54
N GLY A 236 12.44 -18.34 -1.25
CA GLY A 236 12.47 -18.68 -2.68
C GLY A 236 13.04 -17.54 -3.53
N PHE A 237 12.53 -16.33 -3.36
CA PHE A 237 13.04 -15.17 -4.10
C PHE A 237 14.49 -14.83 -3.74
N TRP A 238 14.88 -14.96 -2.47
CA TRP A 238 16.24 -14.67 -2.00
C TRP A 238 17.30 -15.63 -2.54
N ARG A 239 16.93 -16.83 -2.99
CA ARG A 239 17.86 -17.71 -3.74
C ARG A 239 18.32 -17.08 -5.07
N HIS A 240 17.52 -16.18 -5.64
CA HIS A 240 17.79 -15.56 -6.95
C HIS A 240 18.19 -14.09 -6.83
N ASN A 241 17.75 -13.40 -5.78
CA ASN A 241 18.16 -12.04 -5.47
C ASN A 241 18.15 -11.80 -3.93
N PRO A 242 19.29 -11.99 -3.24
CA PRO A 242 19.39 -11.79 -1.79
C PRO A 242 19.17 -10.34 -1.31
N LYS A 243 19.24 -9.36 -2.23
CA LYS A 243 19.03 -7.93 -1.91
C LYS A 243 17.57 -7.51 -2.11
N LEU A 244 16.72 -8.38 -2.65
CA LEU A 244 15.32 -8.08 -2.90
C LEU A 244 14.58 -7.89 -1.57
N GLU A 245 13.84 -6.80 -1.44
CA GLU A 245 12.88 -6.69 -0.35
C GLU A 245 11.58 -7.43 -0.70
N VAL A 246 11.20 -8.40 0.12
CA VAL A 246 9.91 -9.09 -0.02
C VAL A 246 8.98 -8.60 1.09
N MET A 247 7.80 -8.14 0.72
CA MET A 247 6.77 -7.62 1.62
C MET A 247 5.40 -8.20 1.30
N ILE A 248 4.45 -8.08 2.21
CA ILE A 248 3.05 -8.45 1.96
C ILE A 248 2.35 -7.25 1.33
N GLY A 249 1.99 -7.40 0.06
CA GLY A 249 1.35 -6.38 -0.78
C GLY A 249 -0.10 -6.15 -0.46
N GLU A 250 -0.81 -7.22 -0.12
CA GLU A 250 -2.19 -7.21 0.32
C GLU A 250 -2.45 -8.41 1.22
N THR A 251 -3.24 -8.18 2.25
CA THR A 251 -3.88 -9.21 3.06
C THR A 251 -5.06 -8.57 3.78
N GLY A 252 -6.14 -9.29 3.99
CA GLY A 252 -7.36 -8.67 4.52
C GLY A 252 -8.36 -9.67 5.06
N TRP A 253 -9.36 -9.13 5.74
CA TRP A 253 -10.52 -9.87 6.21
C TRP A 253 -11.74 -8.96 6.14
N ALA A 254 -12.74 -9.33 5.34
CA ALA A 254 -13.94 -8.52 5.16
C ALA A 254 -14.83 -8.51 6.42
N SER A 255 -15.50 -7.40 6.68
CA SER A 255 -16.39 -7.27 7.85
C SER A 255 -17.78 -7.88 7.64
N GLU A 256 -18.13 -8.22 6.41
CA GLU A 256 -19.43 -8.77 6.00
C GLU A 256 -19.34 -9.38 4.59
N GLY A 257 -20.40 -10.06 4.16
CA GLY A 257 -20.53 -10.60 2.80
C GLY A 257 -19.63 -11.81 2.53
N GLN A 258 -19.80 -12.43 1.36
CA GLN A 258 -18.94 -13.55 0.93
C GLN A 258 -17.67 -13.03 0.25
N THR A 259 -16.53 -13.63 0.54
CA THR A 259 -15.24 -13.36 -0.14
C THR A 259 -14.75 -14.63 -0.84
N PHE A 260 -13.69 -14.52 -1.64
CA PHE A 260 -13.12 -15.68 -2.34
C PHE A 260 -12.54 -16.76 -1.41
N PHE A 261 -12.22 -16.44 -0.15
CA PHE A 261 -11.66 -17.39 0.82
C PHE A 261 -12.55 -17.65 2.04
N ASN A 262 -13.51 -16.77 2.35
CA ASN A 262 -14.36 -16.89 3.53
C ASN A 262 -15.86 -16.77 3.21
N PRO A 263 -16.72 -17.64 3.81
CA PRO A 263 -18.17 -17.54 3.73
C PRO A 263 -18.68 -16.39 4.60
N PRO A 264 -19.90 -15.86 4.35
CA PRO A 264 -20.45 -14.69 5.04
C PRO A 264 -20.40 -14.76 6.57
N ARG A 265 -20.65 -15.94 7.16
CA ARG A 265 -20.63 -16.12 8.63
C ARG A 265 -19.27 -15.84 9.29
N LEU A 266 -18.17 -15.91 8.55
CA LEU A 266 -16.82 -15.63 9.06
C LEU A 266 -16.42 -14.17 8.85
N ASN A 267 -17.12 -13.43 8.00
CA ASN A 267 -16.84 -12.03 7.72
C ASN A 267 -17.69 -11.18 8.65
N THR A 268 -17.09 -10.78 9.76
CA THR A 268 -17.71 -9.97 10.81
C THR A 268 -16.75 -8.85 11.21
N ILE A 269 -17.28 -7.73 11.73
CA ILE A 269 -16.45 -6.65 12.29
C ILE A 269 -15.49 -7.19 13.37
N GLN A 270 -15.93 -8.16 14.18
CA GLN A 270 -15.08 -8.78 15.21
C GLN A 270 -13.91 -9.55 14.61
N ASN A 271 -14.14 -10.36 13.57
CA ASN A 271 -13.07 -11.11 12.92
C ASN A 271 -12.12 -10.21 12.14
N LEU A 272 -12.64 -9.16 11.47
CA LEU A 272 -11.82 -8.11 10.87
C LEU A 272 -10.91 -7.46 11.92
N ASN A 273 -11.47 -7.05 13.07
CA ASN A 273 -10.70 -6.43 14.17
C ASN A 273 -9.60 -7.37 14.70
N ASN A 274 -9.97 -8.62 15.00
CA ASN A 274 -9.03 -9.63 15.50
C ASN A 274 -7.89 -9.88 14.50
N PHE A 275 -8.23 -10.03 13.22
CA PHE A 275 -7.26 -10.30 12.15
C PHE A 275 -6.28 -9.14 11.97
N TRP A 276 -6.77 -7.90 11.85
CA TRP A 276 -5.90 -6.73 11.69
C TRP A 276 -4.97 -6.51 12.88
N ASN A 277 -5.44 -6.73 14.11
CA ASN A 277 -4.59 -6.62 15.30
C ASN A 277 -3.54 -7.73 15.35
N ALA A 278 -3.92 -8.97 15.03
CA ALA A 278 -2.99 -10.10 14.95
C ALA A 278 -1.93 -9.86 13.86
N MET A 279 -2.32 -9.40 12.67
CA MET A 279 -1.39 -9.06 11.60
C MET A 279 -0.48 -7.89 11.96
N ARG A 280 -0.99 -6.85 12.64
CA ARG A 280 -0.16 -5.72 13.12
C ARG A 280 0.91 -6.21 14.09
N ASN A 281 0.52 -7.04 15.06
CA ASN A 281 1.42 -7.57 16.07
C ASN A 281 2.49 -8.47 15.45
N TRP A 282 2.09 -9.34 14.52
CA TRP A 282 3.01 -10.20 13.77
C TRP A 282 3.98 -9.38 12.91
N ALA A 283 3.47 -8.44 12.11
CA ALA A 283 4.28 -7.59 11.22
C ALA A 283 5.32 -6.79 12.01
N SER A 284 4.91 -6.21 13.15
CA SER A 284 5.79 -5.41 14.01
C SER A 284 6.85 -6.27 14.69
N SER A 285 6.46 -7.42 15.24
CA SER A 285 7.39 -8.35 15.93
C SER A 285 8.43 -8.94 14.97
N ASN A 286 8.02 -9.22 13.73
CA ASN A 286 8.88 -9.85 12.72
C ASN A 286 9.56 -8.86 11.78
N ARG A 287 9.28 -7.56 11.91
CA ARG A 287 9.80 -6.49 11.04
C ARG A 287 9.50 -6.74 9.56
N VAL A 288 8.28 -7.20 9.26
CA VAL A 288 7.82 -7.49 7.89
C VAL A 288 6.81 -6.45 7.46
N LYS A 289 7.10 -5.72 6.38
CA LYS A 289 6.16 -4.75 5.83
C LYS A 289 4.90 -5.46 5.31
N VAL A 290 3.74 -4.98 5.74
CA VAL A 290 2.42 -5.46 5.36
C VAL A 290 1.56 -4.27 4.94
N TYR A 291 0.88 -4.39 3.81
CA TYR A 291 -0.20 -3.49 3.42
C TYR A 291 -1.53 -4.23 3.59
N MET A 292 -2.34 -3.79 4.55
CA MET A 292 -3.68 -4.37 4.74
C MET A 292 -4.61 -3.95 3.60
N PHE A 293 -5.40 -4.89 3.11
CA PHE A 293 -6.50 -4.67 2.19
C PHE A 293 -7.80 -4.57 3.02
N GLU A 294 -8.39 -3.38 3.16
CA GLU A 294 -7.92 -2.08 2.65
C GLU A 294 -8.26 -0.92 3.59
N GLY A 295 -7.86 0.31 3.24
CA GLY A 295 -8.12 1.49 4.06
C GLY A 295 -9.63 1.70 4.31
N PHE A 296 -10.41 1.85 3.25
CA PHE A 296 -11.83 2.19 3.32
C PHE A 296 -12.68 1.17 2.57
N ASP A 297 -13.92 0.96 3.01
CA ASP A 297 -14.90 0.18 2.24
C ASP A 297 -15.13 0.83 0.87
N GLU A 298 -15.18 0.01 -0.19
CA GLU A 298 -15.26 0.43 -1.58
C GLU A 298 -16.56 -0.09 -2.23
N PRO A 299 -17.68 0.65 -2.12
CA PRO A 299 -19.01 0.18 -2.53
C PRO A 299 -19.13 -0.27 -4.00
N PHE A 300 -18.27 0.27 -4.88
CA PHE A 300 -18.29 -0.05 -6.31
C PHE A 300 -17.90 -1.50 -6.61
N LYS A 301 -17.26 -2.23 -5.68
CA LYS A 301 -16.85 -3.64 -5.85
C LYS A 301 -18.02 -4.64 -5.81
N GLY A 302 -19.25 -4.15 -5.72
CA GLY A 302 -20.47 -4.94 -5.87
C GLY A 302 -21.03 -5.46 -4.53
N PRO A 303 -21.95 -6.43 -4.58
CA PRO A 303 -22.74 -6.82 -3.40
C PRO A 303 -22.04 -7.83 -2.48
N SER A 304 -20.89 -8.37 -2.87
CA SER A 304 -20.12 -9.35 -2.10
C SER A 304 -19.39 -8.72 -0.91
N GLY A 305 -18.57 -9.49 -0.21
CA GLY A 305 -17.67 -8.99 0.83
C GLY A 305 -16.50 -8.16 0.29
N GLU A 306 -16.29 -8.14 -1.03
CA GLU A 306 -15.19 -7.39 -1.67
C GLU A 306 -15.27 -5.88 -1.42
N LYS A 307 -16.48 -5.32 -1.23
CA LYS A 307 -16.66 -3.90 -0.85
C LYS A 307 -16.40 -3.60 0.63
N SER A 308 -16.18 -4.63 1.46
CA SER A 308 -16.28 -4.52 2.93
C SER A 308 -14.97 -4.88 3.66
N PHE A 309 -13.84 -4.78 2.97
CA PHE A 309 -12.48 -5.00 3.52
C PHE A 309 -11.91 -3.80 4.29
N GLY A 310 -12.52 -2.64 4.17
CA GLY A 310 -12.09 -1.40 4.82
C GLY A 310 -12.07 -1.51 6.33
N TRP A 311 -11.09 -0.86 6.97
CA TRP A 311 -11.14 -0.55 8.41
C TRP A 311 -12.12 0.59 8.71
N TRP A 312 -12.18 1.55 7.80
CA TRP A 312 -13.14 2.65 7.81
C TRP A 312 -14.18 2.47 6.72
N LYS A 313 -15.31 3.14 6.86
CA LYS A 313 -16.30 3.30 5.79
C LYS A 313 -16.77 4.74 5.69
N ARG A 314 -17.21 5.16 4.52
CA ARG A 314 -17.90 6.44 4.38
C ARG A 314 -19.29 6.37 5.00
N ALA A 315 -19.82 7.52 5.40
CA ALA A 315 -21.21 7.66 5.78
C ALA A 315 -22.18 7.06 4.73
N PRO A 316 -23.22 6.29 5.13
CA PRO A 316 -24.13 5.64 4.18
C PRO A 316 -24.91 6.61 3.28
N ASP A 317 -25.16 7.82 3.75
CA ASP A 317 -25.82 8.91 3.04
C ASP A 317 -24.86 9.70 2.13
N ASN A 318 -23.62 9.23 1.96
CA ASN A 318 -22.54 9.93 1.26
C ASN A 318 -22.17 11.30 1.85
N SER A 319 -22.58 11.58 3.09
CA SER A 319 -22.05 12.74 3.82
C SER A 319 -20.52 12.65 3.89
N ASN A 320 -19.86 13.81 3.88
CA ASN A 320 -18.41 13.89 3.96
C ASN A 320 -17.94 13.64 5.41
N TYR A 321 -18.14 12.43 5.93
CA TYR A 321 -17.52 11.93 7.15
C TYR A 321 -17.32 10.42 7.03
N TYR A 322 -16.44 9.89 7.88
CA TYR A 322 -16.04 8.49 7.88
C TYR A 322 -16.27 7.86 9.24
N ILE A 323 -16.47 6.56 9.28
CA ILE A 323 -16.77 5.79 10.48
C ILE A 323 -15.72 4.69 10.60
N GLU A 324 -15.02 4.63 11.73
CA GLU A 324 -14.21 3.47 12.09
C GLU A 324 -15.14 2.30 12.47
N LYS A 325 -15.06 1.19 11.74
CA LYS A 325 -16.05 0.11 11.87
C LYS A 325 -16.01 -0.59 13.23
N THR A 326 -14.83 -0.65 13.85
CA THR A 326 -14.63 -1.36 15.12
C THR A 326 -15.09 -0.58 16.35
N THR A 327 -15.19 0.75 16.25
CA THR A 327 -15.52 1.63 17.38
C THR A 327 -16.79 2.45 17.15
N GLY A 328 -17.25 2.58 15.91
CA GLY A 328 -18.30 3.51 15.53
C GLY A 328 -17.86 4.99 15.54
N ARG A 329 -16.58 5.26 15.81
CA ARG A 329 -16.06 6.64 15.89
C ARG A 329 -16.19 7.34 14.55
N ARG A 330 -16.76 8.54 14.58
CA ARG A 330 -16.88 9.45 13.43
C ARG A 330 -15.61 10.29 13.24
N PHE A 331 -15.26 10.51 11.98
CA PHE A 331 -14.16 11.36 11.52
C PHE A 331 -14.69 12.36 10.49
N ASP A 332 -14.68 13.64 10.85
CA ASP A 332 -15.15 14.77 10.05
C ASP A 332 -14.08 15.42 9.18
#